data_AF-A2F6G4-F1
#
_entry.id   AF-A2F6G4-F1
#
_cell.length_a   1.000
_cell.length_b   1.000
_cell.length_c   1.000
_cell.angle_alpha   90.00
_cell.angle_beta   90.00
_cell.angle_gamma   90.00
#
_symmetry.space_group_name_H-M   'P 1'
#
loop_
_entity.id
_entity.type
_entity.pdbx_description
1 polymer ?
#
loop_
_entity_poly.entity_id
_entity_poly.type
_entity_poly.pdbx_seq_one_letter_code
_entity_poly.pdbx_strand_id
1 'polypeptide(L)'
;MSDLTVDFDYIANNIQTYIVQEKFFDIVDKDDIPQVLEKVKLNTHDFNALLSQGKSKYSTSELFSFIRKCDVSINSFEDAINVLKCYKKNFKLESSRSLINYLKENKTKINLDSEEVTQLKSEIQTLKSKIATMENEINQYKSERQQYKDEISALNSKNNQLVTQLAKQYDFPLNSNDFNAVYNFLKGLSDKDDKLKMSISCAVGLSEKRDLYECTPLIQACMMGDFQFTKSLIEGGCDRNAISKLGNNCLVVASLK
;
A
#
# COMPACT_ATOMS: atom_id res chain seq x y z
N MET A 1 -0.19 -55.04 64.09
CA MET A 1 -0.58 -53.62 64.02
C MET A 1 -0.25 -53.20 62.61
N SER A 2 -1.26 -52.89 61.79
CA SER A 2 -1.04 -52.39 60.43
C SER A 2 -0.37 -51.02 60.52
N ASP A 3 0.84 -50.90 59.97
CA ASP A 3 1.43 -49.60 59.67
C ASP A 3 0.40 -48.81 58.85
N LEU A 4 -0.08 -47.69 59.41
CA LEU A 4 -0.79 -46.71 58.59
C LEU A 4 0.26 -46.11 57.65
N THR A 5 0.34 -46.60 56.42
CA THR A 5 1.10 -45.94 55.37
C THR A 5 0.47 -44.59 55.06
N VAL A 6 1.26 -43.52 55.19
CA VAL A 6 0.85 -42.15 54.85
C VAL A 6 0.57 -42.07 53.34
N ASP A 7 -0.66 -41.69 52.97
CA ASP A 7 -1.04 -41.50 51.57
C ASP A 7 -0.64 -40.08 51.11
N PHE A 8 0.59 -39.96 50.59
CA PHE A 8 1.10 -38.68 50.10
C PHE A 8 0.30 -38.12 48.92
N ASP A 9 -0.32 -38.97 48.10
CA ASP A 9 -1.15 -38.53 46.98
C ASP A 9 -2.44 -37.89 47.48
N TYR A 10 -3.07 -38.50 48.48
CA TYR A 10 -4.25 -37.91 49.13
C TYR A 10 -3.92 -36.55 49.76
N ILE A 11 -2.80 -36.44 50.48
CA ILE A 11 -2.42 -35.17 51.12
C ILE A 11 -2.11 -34.10 50.06
N ALA A 12 -1.36 -34.45 49.02
CA ALA A 12 -1.01 -33.55 47.92
C ALA A 12 -2.27 -33.02 47.19
N ASN A 13 -3.24 -33.90 46.92
CA ASN A 13 -4.49 -33.52 46.26
C ASN A 13 -5.38 -32.60 47.12
N ASN A 14 -5.25 -32.65 48.44
CA ASN A 14 -6.02 -31.84 49.39
C ASN A 14 -5.20 -30.70 50.04
N ILE A 15 -3.98 -30.45 49.55
CA ILE A 15 -3.03 -29.55 50.21
C ILE A 15 -3.56 -28.13 50.40
N GLN A 16 -4.35 -27.63 49.46
CA GLN A 16 -4.89 -26.28 49.52
C GLN A 16 -5.80 -26.10 50.75
N THR A 17 -6.59 -27.11 51.11
CA THR A 17 -7.42 -27.09 52.32
C THR A 17 -6.54 -26.96 53.57
N TYR A 18 -5.43 -27.69 53.64
CA TYR A 18 -4.52 -27.66 54.79
C TYR A 18 -3.75 -26.34 54.88
N ILE A 19 -3.38 -25.75 53.75
CA ILE A 19 -2.77 -24.41 53.68
C ILE A 19 -3.80 -23.37 54.14
N VAL A 20 -5.02 -23.34 53.62
CA VAL A 20 -6.04 -22.35 54.02
C VAL A 20 -6.36 -22.41 55.52
N GLN A 21 -6.36 -23.61 56.10
CA GLN A 21 -6.62 -23.80 57.53
C GLN A 21 -5.39 -23.56 58.43
N GLU A 22 -4.23 -23.23 57.85
CA GLU A 22 -2.94 -23.08 58.54
C GLU A 22 -2.44 -24.33 59.29
N LYS A 23 -2.85 -25.52 58.83
CA LYS A 23 -2.59 -26.80 59.52
C LYS A 23 -1.63 -27.72 58.78
N PHE A 24 -1.14 -27.36 57.59
CA PHE A 24 -0.30 -28.26 56.79
C PHE A 24 0.87 -28.84 57.59
N PHE A 25 1.63 -28.00 58.29
CA PHE A 25 2.77 -28.41 59.11
C PHE A 25 2.40 -29.05 60.46
N ASP A 26 1.12 -29.09 60.83
CA ASP A 26 0.63 -29.86 61.99
C ASP A 26 0.18 -31.27 61.60
N ILE A 27 -0.19 -31.45 60.32
CA ILE A 27 -0.79 -32.69 59.81
C ILE A 27 0.27 -33.61 59.21
N VAL A 28 1.32 -33.05 58.60
CA VAL A 28 2.35 -33.82 57.90
C VAL A 28 3.62 -33.89 58.76
N ASP A 29 4.08 -35.12 59.00
CA ASP A 29 5.32 -35.36 59.72
C ASP A 29 6.52 -34.74 59.00
N LYS A 30 7.49 -34.26 59.78
CA LYS A 30 8.63 -33.47 59.29
C LYS A 30 9.37 -34.13 58.12
N ASP A 31 9.58 -35.44 58.22
CA ASP A 31 10.36 -36.21 57.24
C ASP A 31 9.58 -36.47 55.94
N ASP A 32 8.25 -36.36 55.99
CA ASP A 32 7.34 -36.62 54.87
C ASP A 32 6.98 -35.36 54.08
N ILE A 33 7.14 -34.16 54.67
CA ILE A 33 6.82 -32.87 54.03
C ILE A 33 7.41 -32.74 52.61
N PRO A 34 8.71 -33.03 52.35
CA PRO A 34 9.28 -32.89 51.02
C PRO A 34 8.61 -33.80 49.97
N GLN A 35 8.16 -34.99 50.36
CA GLN A 35 7.56 -35.99 49.47
C GLN A 35 6.15 -35.57 49.08
N VAL A 36 5.41 -34.96 50.03
CA VAL A 36 4.11 -34.36 49.74
C VAL A 36 4.27 -33.16 48.80
N LEU A 37 5.19 -32.23 49.10
CA LEU A 37 5.37 -31.01 48.31
C LEU A 37 5.90 -31.27 46.88
N GLU A 38 6.67 -32.34 46.68
CA GLU A 38 7.15 -32.78 45.36
C GLU A 38 6.01 -33.16 44.40
N LYS A 39 4.86 -33.60 44.94
CA LYS A 39 3.68 -34.00 44.16
C LYS A 39 2.73 -32.85 43.86
N VAL A 40 3.02 -31.66 44.38
CA VAL A 40 2.09 -30.53 44.33
C VAL A 40 2.58 -29.45 43.37
N LYS A 41 1.62 -28.88 42.66
CA LYS A 41 1.81 -27.66 41.88
C LYS A 41 1.01 -26.51 42.48
N LEU A 42 1.68 -25.65 43.25
CA LEU A 42 1.02 -24.52 43.93
C LEU A 42 0.92 -23.30 43.02
N ASN A 43 -0.10 -22.47 43.21
CA ASN A 43 -0.05 -21.10 42.69
C ASN A 43 0.78 -20.20 43.62
N THR A 44 1.11 -19.00 43.15
CA THR A 44 1.94 -18.06 43.91
C THR A 44 1.35 -17.66 45.27
N HIS A 45 0.02 -17.58 45.39
CA HIS A 45 -0.65 -17.23 46.64
C HIS A 45 -0.49 -18.33 47.69
N ASP A 46 -0.80 -19.57 47.32
CA ASP A 46 -0.76 -20.72 48.23
C ASP A 46 0.68 -21.08 48.62
N PHE A 47 1.63 -20.93 47.69
CA PHE A 47 3.05 -21.06 47.99
C PHE A 47 3.52 -20.07 49.07
N ASN A 48 3.04 -18.82 49.00
CA ASN A 48 3.39 -17.79 49.97
C ASN A 48 2.73 -18.03 51.34
N ALA A 49 1.49 -18.51 51.36
CA ALA A 49 0.79 -18.90 52.57
C ALA A 49 1.48 -20.08 53.26
N LEU A 50 1.83 -21.12 52.50
CA LEU A 50 2.62 -22.26 52.97
C LEU A 50 3.95 -21.81 53.60
N LEU A 51 4.74 -20.98 52.91
CA LEU A 51 6.00 -20.47 53.46
C LEU A 51 5.81 -19.66 54.76
N SER A 52 4.74 -18.88 54.84
CA SER A 52 4.44 -18.07 56.02
C SER A 52 4.11 -18.94 57.24
N GLN A 53 3.35 -20.02 57.03
CA GLN A 53 3.05 -21.00 58.08
C GLN A 53 4.29 -21.75 58.54
N GLY A 54 5.14 -22.19 57.61
CA GLY A 54 6.35 -22.95 57.96
C GLY A 54 7.36 -22.12 58.75
N LYS A 55 7.40 -20.80 58.52
CA LYS A 55 8.34 -19.89 59.17
C LYS A 55 8.14 -19.77 60.69
N SER A 56 6.93 -19.99 61.20
CA SER A 56 6.69 -19.96 62.66
C SER A 56 7.15 -21.25 63.36
N LYS A 57 7.38 -22.34 62.61
CA LYS A 57 7.67 -23.68 63.15
C LYS A 57 9.08 -24.19 62.87
N TYR A 58 9.68 -23.78 61.76
CA TYR A 58 10.97 -24.32 61.31
C TYR A 58 12.01 -23.24 61.08
N SER A 59 13.28 -23.64 61.20
CA SER A 59 14.39 -22.78 60.79
C SER A 59 14.39 -22.54 59.28
N THR A 60 15.08 -21.48 58.84
CA THR A 60 15.21 -21.16 57.41
C THR A 60 15.76 -22.31 56.58
N SER A 61 16.75 -23.06 57.10
CA SER A 61 17.37 -24.19 56.39
C SER A 61 16.43 -25.39 56.26
N GLU A 62 15.67 -25.69 57.31
CA GLU A 62 14.67 -26.76 57.28
C GLU A 62 13.54 -26.42 56.31
N LEU A 63 12.98 -25.21 56.42
CA LEU A 63 11.93 -24.74 55.52
C LEU A 63 12.39 -24.76 54.06
N PHE A 64 13.63 -24.36 53.79
CA PHE A 64 14.22 -24.44 52.45
C PHE A 64 14.33 -25.89 51.95
N SER A 65 14.74 -26.82 52.82
CA SER A 65 14.87 -28.24 52.48
C SER A 65 13.53 -28.89 52.08
N PHE A 66 12.43 -28.41 52.66
CA PHE A 66 11.07 -28.83 52.35
C PHE A 66 10.60 -28.29 51.00
N ILE A 67 10.70 -26.97 50.81
CA ILE A 67 10.07 -26.29 49.67
C ILE A 67 10.88 -26.35 48.38
N ARG A 68 12.17 -26.71 48.41
CA ARG A 68 13.02 -26.80 47.21
C ARG A 68 12.53 -27.82 46.16
N LYS A 69 11.66 -28.75 46.56
CA LYS A 69 11.03 -29.74 45.67
C LYS A 69 9.63 -29.32 45.18
N CYS A 70 9.06 -28.25 45.73
CA CYS A 70 7.73 -27.79 45.38
C CYS A 70 7.73 -27.11 44.01
N ASP A 71 6.81 -27.51 43.12
CA ASP A 71 6.56 -26.78 41.87
C ASP A 71 5.59 -25.62 42.13
N VAL A 72 5.84 -24.49 41.46
CA VAL A 72 5.01 -23.28 41.55
C VAL A 72 4.61 -22.82 40.16
N SER A 73 3.31 -22.73 39.91
CA SER A 73 2.74 -22.23 38.65
C SER A 73 3.03 -20.75 38.46
N ILE A 74 3.77 -20.41 37.40
CA ILE A 74 4.07 -19.03 37.00
C ILE A 74 3.36 -18.74 35.68
N ASN A 75 2.35 -17.88 35.69
CA ASN A 75 1.56 -17.53 34.50
C ASN A 75 1.72 -16.06 34.09
N SER A 76 2.45 -15.27 34.86
CA SER A 76 2.65 -13.84 34.62
C SER A 76 3.99 -13.35 35.15
N PHE A 77 4.41 -12.15 34.70
CA PHE A 77 5.54 -11.44 35.32
C PHE A 77 5.31 -11.21 36.82
N GLU A 78 4.07 -10.97 37.24
CA GLU A 78 3.75 -10.72 38.65
C GLU A 78 3.92 -11.98 39.49
N ASP A 79 3.55 -13.16 38.97
CA ASP A 79 3.79 -14.44 39.62
C ASP A 79 5.28 -14.69 39.84
N ALA A 80 6.09 -14.56 38.78
CA ALA A 80 7.53 -14.74 38.84
C ALA A 80 8.18 -13.78 39.86
N ILE A 81 7.78 -12.50 39.82
CA ILE A 81 8.25 -11.48 40.75
C ILE A 81 7.85 -11.83 42.19
N ASN A 82 6.62 -12.30 42.43
CA ASN A 82 6.14 -12.62 43.77
C ASN A 82 6.84 -13.84 44.37
N VAL A 83 7.10 -14.89 43.58
CA VAL A 83 7.90 -16.04 44.02
C VAL A 83 9.33 -15.59 44.38
N LEU A 84 9.98 -14.79 43.53
CA LEU A 84 11.32 -14.26 43.81
C LEU A 84 11.35 -13.35 45.04
N LYS A 85 10.31 -12.53 45.27
CA LYS A 85 10.16 -11.73 46.49
C LYS A 85 10.11 -12.63 47.73
N CYS A 86 9.41 -13.76 47.63
CA CYS A 86 9.33 -14.72 48.73
C CYS A 86 10.64 -15.44 48.99
N TYR A 87 11.37 -15.82 47.94
CA TYR A 87 12.71 -16.37 48.11
C TYR A 87 13.67 -15.36 48.76
N LYS A 88 13.61 -14.09 48.35
CA LYS A 88 14.40 -13.03 48.98
C LYS A 88 14.03 -12.85 50.45
N LYS A 89 12.74 -12.74 50.77
CA LYS A 89 12.23 -12.49 52.14
C LYS A 89 12.49 -13.65 53.09
N ASN A 90 12.30 -14.89 52.64
CA ASN A 90 12.32 -16.06 53.51
C ASN A 90 13.69 -16.76 53.55
N PHE A 91 14.45 -16.73 52.46
CA PHE A 91 15.74 -17.45 52.33
C PHE A 91 16.94 -16.54 52.08
N LYS A 92 16.76 -15.21 52.08
CA LYS A 92 17.83 -14.21 51.87
C LYS A 92 18.60 -14.43 50.56
N LEU A 93 17.92 -14.93 49.51
CA LEU A 93 18.53 -15.07 48.19
C LEU A 93 18.66 -13.70 47.52
N GLU A 94 19.86 -13.11 47.60
CA GLU A 94 20.11 -11.77 47.07
C GLU A 94 20.04 -11.69 45.54
N SER A 95 20.33 -12.79 44.83
CA SER A 95 20.18 -12.87 43.36
C SER A 95 18.75 -12.61 42.90
N SER A 96 17.74 -12.90 43.75
CA SER A 96 16.33 -12.58 43.47
C SER A 96 16.10 -11.09 43.23
N ARG A 97 16.92 -10.20 43.82
CA ARG A 97 16.79 -8.75 43.59
C ARG A 97 17.04 -8.39 42.13
N SER A 98 18.14 -8.89 41.56
CA SER A 98 18.51 -8.61 40.17
C SER A 98 17.50 -9.22 39.20
N LEU A 99 17.03 -10.44 39.48
CA LEU A 99 16.00 -11.09 38.67
C LEU A 99 14.66 -10.34 38.69
N ILE A 100 14.22 -9.84 39.85
CA ILE A 100 13.01 -9.00 39.95
C ILE A 100 13.15 -7.74 39.11
N ASN A 101 14.30 -7.06 39.18
CA ASN A 101 14.53 -5.85 38.40
C ASN A 101 14.47 -6.13 36.89
N TYR A 102 15.16 -7.19 36.44
CA TYR A 102 15.13 -7.62 35.04
C TYR A 102 13.70 -7.91 34.56
N LEU A 103 12.90 -8.65 35.34
CA LEU A 103 11.52 -8.96 34.98
C LEU A 103 10.64 -7.71 34.90
N LYS A 104 10.83 -6.74 35.79
CA LYS A 104 10.10 -5.46 35.76
C LYS A 104 10.44 -4.64 34.52
N GLU A 105 11.73 -4.52 34.19
CA GLU A 105 12.19 -3.79 33.01
C GLU A 105 11.64 -4.42 31.72
N ASN A 106 11.69 -5.74 31.61
CA ASN A 106 11.14 -6.46 30.45
C ASN A 106 9.63 -6.34 30.35
N LYS A 107 8.89 -6.41 31.47
CA LYS A 107 7.44 -6.18 31.48
C LYS A 107 7.08 -4.81 30.90
N THR A 108 7.79 -3.75 31.31
CA THR A 108 7.57 -2.40 30.80
C THR A 108 7.88 -2.31 29.31
N LYS A 109 9.02 -2.87 28.87
CA LYS A 109 9.41 -2.87 27.45
C LYS A 109 8.38 -3.58 26.57
N ILE A 110 7.93 -4.78 26.96
CA ILE A 110 6.92 -5.55 26.23
C ILE A 110 5.61 -4.77 26.10
N ASN A 111 5.21 -4.05 27.15
CA ASN A 111 4.00 -3.23 27.10
C ASN A 111 4.14 -2.07 26.11
N LEU A 112 5.28 -1.36 26.11
CA LEU A 112 5.56 -0.28 25.16
C LEU A 112 5.55 -0.81 23.71
N ASP A 113 6.25 -1.93 23.45
CA ASP A 113 6.28 -2.56 22.13
C ASP A 113 4.85 -2.98 21.70
N SER A 114 4.02 -3.45 22.63
CA SER A 114 2.62 -3.81 22.36
C SER A 114 1.74 -2.60 22.01
N GLU A 115 1.95 -1.45 22.66
CA GLU A 115 1.26 -0.20 22.35
C GLU A 115 1.62 0.29 20.94
N GLU A 116 2.92 0.30 20.61
CA GLU A 116 3.41 0.68 19.29
C GLU A 116 2.85 -0.23 18.18
N VAL A 117 2.85 -1.55 18.40
CA VAL A 117 2.24 -2.51 17.45
C VAL A 117 0.74 -2.24 17.25
N THR A 118 0.03 -1.84 18.31
CA THR A 118 -1.40 -1.53 18.22
C THR A 118 -1.63 -0.24 17.43
N GLN A 119 -0.81 0.78 17.66
CA GLN A 119 -0.85 2.02 16.88
C GLN A 119 -0.56 1.75 15.40
N LEU A 120 0.53 1.05 15.09
CA LEU A 120 0.91 0.70 13.70
C LEU A 120 -0.20 -0.10 12.99
N LYS A 121 -0.86 -1.02 13.68
CA LYS A 121 -2.02 -1.75 13.13
C LYS A 121 -3.16 -0.81 12.75
N SER A 122 -3.46 0.20 13.57
CA SER A 122 -4.52 1.18 13.28
C SER A 122 -4.18 2.07 12.07
N GLU A 123 -2.91 2.48 11.94
CA GLU A 123 -2.42 3.26 10.81
C GLU A 123 -2.49 2.45 9.51
N ILE A 124 -2.10 1.17 9.55
CA ILE A 124 -2.21 0.26 8.40
C ILE A 124 -3.67 0.13 7.94
N GLN A 125 -4.63 0.00 8.87
CA GLN A 125 -6.04 -0.08 8.49
C GLN A 125 -6.54 1.22 7.84
N THR A 126 -6.10 2.36 8.36
CA THR A 126 -6.44 3.67 7.80
C THR A 126 -5.83 3.86 6.40
N LEU A 127 -4.60 3.39 6.18
CA LEU A 127 -3.98 3.43 4.85
C LEU A 127 -4.68 2.50 3.87
N LYS A 128 -5.09 1.31 4.31
CA LYS A 128 -5.87 0.38 3.47
C LYS A 128 -7.19 0.97 2.98
N SER A 129 -7.93 1.66 3.86
CA SER A 129 -9.19 2.30 3.46
C SER A 129 -8.96 3.43 2.46
N LYS A 130 -7.92 4.24 2.65
CA LYS A 130 -7.53 5.29 1.69
C LYS A 130 -7.15 4.71 0.32
N ILE A 131 -6.40 3.60 0.28
CA ILE A 131 -6.05 2.92 -0.97
C ILE A 131 -7.30 2.47 -1.71
N ALA A 132 -8.25 1.83 -1.03
CA ALA A 132 -9.50 1.39 -1.64
C ALA A 132 -10.31 2.56 -2.24
N THR A 133 -10.36 3.72 -1.56
CA THR A 133 -11.00 4.92 -2.10
C THR A 133 -10.31 5.42 -3.36
N MET A 134 -8.97 5.52 -3.34
CA MET A 134 -8.21 5.96 -4.51
C MET A 134 -8.35 5.02 -5.71
N GLU A 135 -8.42 3.70 -5.47
CA GLU A 135 -8.66 2.71 -6.54
C GLU A 135 -10.02 2.93 -7.22
N ASN A 136 -11.06 3.25 -6.46
CA ASN A 136 -12.38 3.56 -7.00
C ASN A 136 -12.37 4.84 -7.85
N GLU A 137 -11.73 5.91 -7.38
CA GLU A 137 -11.59 7.17 -8.13
C GLU A 137 -10.84 6.96 -9.45
N ILE A 138 -9.74 6.19 -9.42
CA ILE A 138 -8.98 5.84 -10.63
C ILE A 138 -9.86 5.11 -11.65
N ASN A 139 -10.71 4.19 -11.19
CA ASN A 139 -11.60 3.44 -12.09
C ASN A 139 -12.71 4.32 -12.68
N GLN A 140 -13.22 5.28 -11.90
CA GLN A 140 -14.16 6.29 -12.40
C GLN A 140 -13.50 7.14 -13.50
N TYR A 141 -12.34 7.72 -13.24
CA TYR A 141 -11.64 8.56 -14.23
C TYR A 141 -11.26 7.79 -15.50
N LYS A 142 -10.91 6.50 -15.40
CA LYS A 142 -10.68 5.66 -16.57
C LYS A 142 -11.93 5.52 -17.44
N SER A 143 -13.09 5.37 -16.82
CA SER A 143 -14.38 5.20 -17.51
C SER A 143 -14.78 6.50 -18.21
N GLU A 144 -14.69 7.64 -17.52
CA GLU A 144 -14.95 8.97 -18.10
C GLU A 144 -14.01 9.27 -19.29
N ARG A 145 -12.72 8.97 -19.13
CA ARG A 145 -11.74 9.16 -20.21
C ARG A 145 -12.07 8.30 -21.44
N GLN A 146 -12.58 7.09 -21.24
CA GLN A 146 -13.00 6.23 -22.34
C GLN A 146 -14.22 6.81 -23.05
N GLN A 147 -15.22 7.28 -22.30
CA GLN A 147 -16.38 7.96 -22.86
C GLN A 147 -15.99 9.18 -23.72
N TYR A 148 -15.13 10.07 -23.21
CA TYR A 148 -14.68 11.23 -23.97
C TYR A 148 -13.93 10.86 -25.25
N LYS A 149 -13.14 9.78 -25.22
CA LYS A 149 -12.44 9.28 -26.40
C LYS A 149 -13.44 8.83 -27.48
N ASP A 150 -14.49 8.13 -27.06
CA ASP A 150 -15.52 7.63 -27.98
C ASP A 150 -16.34 8.81 -28.56
N GLU A 151 -16.70 9.80 -27.74
CA GLU A 151 -17.37 11.03 -28.19
C GLU A 151 -16.54 11.83 -29.21
N ILE A 152 -15.24 12.00 -28.96
CA ILE A 152 -14.31 12.67 -29.90
C ILE A 152 -14.26 11.90 -31.23
N SER A 153 -14.20 10.56 -31.18
CA SER A 153 -14.15 9.75 -32.40
C SER A 153 -15.44 9.89 -33.23
N ALA A 154 -16.60 9.94 -32.58
CA ALA A 154 -17.89 10.13 -33.24
C ALA A 154 -18.01 11.53 -33.86
N LEU A 155 -17.59 12.57 -33.13
CA LEU A 155 -17.55 13.95 -33.63
C LEU A 155 -16.61 14.09 -34.83
N ASN A 156 -15.42 13.50 -34.77
CA ASN A 156 -14.47 13.52 -35.88
C ASN A 156 -15.05 12.84 -37.14
N SER A 157 -15.70 11.68 -36.98
CA SER A 157 -16.38 11.01 -38.10
C SER A 157 -17.47 11.89 -38.71
N LYS A 158 -18.31 12.51 -37.87
CA LYS A 158 -19.38 13.40 -38.32
C LYS A 158 -18.83 14.65 -39.02
N ASN A 159 -17.76 15.22 -38.49
CA ASN A 159 -17.10 16.38 -39.09
C ASN A 159 -16.52 16.04 -40.47
N ASN A 160 -15.81 14.90 -40.59
CA ASN A 160 -15.27 14.44 -41.87
C ASN A 160 -16.37 14.21 -42.91
N GLN A 161 -17.51 13.65 -42.50
CA GLN A 161 -18.68 13.48 -43.38
C GLN A 161 -19.22 14.84 -43.85
N LEU A 162 -19.40 15.80 -42.94
CA LEU A 162 -19.92 17.13 -43.26
C LEU A 162 -18.99 17.90 -44.20
N VAL A 163 -17.69 17.92 -43.91
CA VAL A 163 -16.69 18.59 -44.75
C VAL A 163 -16.68 17.98 -46.16
N THR A 164 -16.77 16.65 -46.26
CA THR A 164 -16.85 15.97 -47.56
C THR A 164 -18.14 16.32 -48.32
N GLN A 165 -19.28 16.44 -47.63
CA GLN A 165 -20.55 16.84 -48.25
C GLN A 165 -20.49 18.29 -48.77
N LEU A 166 -19.93 19.21 -48.00
CA LEU A 166 -19.75 20.60 -48.43
C LEU A 166 -18.82 20.71 -49.64
N ALA A 167 -17.71 19.96 -49.65
CA ALA A 167 -16.79 19.95 -50.79
C ALA A 167 -17.48 19.44 -52.07
N LYS A 168 -18.35 18.42 -51.96
CA LYS A 168 -19.19 17.96 -53.08
C LYS A 168 -20.18 19.02 -53.53
N GLN A 169 -20.83 19.73 -52.60
CA GLN A 169 -21.79 20.78 -52.92
C GLN A 169 -21.15 21.96 -53.67
N TYR A 170 -19.88 22.26 -53.38
CA TYR A 170 -19.12 23.30 -54.08
C TYR A 170 -18.36 22.79 -55.32
N ASP A 171 -18.61 21.55 -55.76
CA ASP A 171 -17.97 20.92 -56.92
C ASP A 171 -16.43 20.89 -56.85
N PHE A 172 -15.88 20.61 -55.67
CA PHE A 172 -14.43 20.52 -55.50
C PHE A 172 -13.84 19.35 -56.29
N PRO A 173 -12.59 19.47 -56.79
CA PRO A 173 -11.92 18.41 -57.57
C PRO A 173 -11.40 17.25 -56.69
N LEU A 174 -12.26 16.66 -55.85
CA LEU A 174 -11.92 15.65 -54.83
C LEU A 174 -11.18 14.43 -55.41
N ASN A 175 -11.58 13.99 -56.60
CA ASN A 175 -11.03 12.81 -57.27
C ASN A 175 -9.99 13.16 -58.35
N SER A 176 -9.57 14.42 -58.45
CA SER A 176 -8.54 14.80 -59.42
C SER A 176 -7.19 14.18 -59.00
N ASN A 177 -6.59 13.46 -59.94
CA ASN A 177 -5.18 13.05 -59.87
C ASN A 177 -4.28 14.04 -60.61
N ASP A 178 -4.86 15.04 -61.28
CA ASP A 178 -4.11 16.12 -61.90
C ASP A 178 -3.77 17.18 -60.85
N PHE A 179 -2.48 17.24 -60.50
CA PHE A 179 -1.93 18.24 -59.60
C PHE A 179 -2.18 19.66 -60.10
N ASN A 180 -1.99 19.94 -61.39
CA ASN A 180 -2.11 21.29 -61.94
C ASN A 180 -3.56 21.78 -61.84
N ALA A 181 -4.53 20.91 -62.08
CA ALA A 181 -5.94 21.24 -61.89
C ALA A 181 -6.25 21.62 -60.43
N VAL A 182 -5.73 20.85 -59.46
CA VAL A 182 -5.90 21.15 -58.03
C VAL A 182 -5.17 22.43 -57.64
N TYR A 183 -3.93 22.61 -58.10
CA TYR A 183 -3.12 23.80 -57.85
C TYR A 183 -3.81 25.07 -58.35
N ASN A 184 -4.28 25.07 -59.61
CA ASN A 184 -4.96 26.21 -60.22
C ASN A 184 -6.29 26.51 -59.54
N PHE A 185 -7.04 25.48 -59.12
CA PHE A 185 -8.24 25.64 -58.33
C PHE A 185 -7.95 26.36 -57.00
N LEU A 186 -6.98 25.86 -56.23
CA LEU A 186 -6.56 26.48 -54.96
C LEU A 186 -6.04 27.90 -55.16
N LYS A 187 -5.23 28.13 -56.19
CA LYS A 187 -4.72 29.46 -56.54
C LYS A 187 -5.87 30.43 -56.85
N GLY A 188 -6.86 29.99 -57.62
CA GLY A 188 -8.06 30.78 -57.92
C GLY A 188 -8.92 31.10 -56.69
N LEU A 189 -8.93 30.24 -55.67
CA LEU A 189 -9.56 30.56 -54.38
C LEU A 189 -8.77 31.64 -53.63
N SER A 190 -7.45 31.54 -53.62
CA SER A 190 -6.57 32.55 -53.00
C SER A 190 -6.70 33.92 -53.65
N ASP A 191 -6.75 33.96 -54.99
CA ASP A 191 -6.88 35.21 -55.75
C ASP A 191 -8.23 35.91 -55.47
N LYS A 192 -9.26 35.16 -55.08
CA LYS A 192 -10.58 35.66 -54.69
C LYS A 192 -10.72 35.93 -53.18
N ASP A 193 -9.68 35.65 -52.39
CA ASP A 193 -9.72 35.64 -50.91
C ASP A 193 -10.86 34.77 -50.34
N ASP A 194 -11.20 33.65 -51.00
CA ASP A 194 -12.25 32.72 -50.54
C ASP A 194 -11.71 31.80 -49.44
N LYS A 195 -11.55 32.37 -48.25
CA LYS A 195 -10.98 31.69 -47.07
C LYS A 195 -11.77 30.45 -46.67
N LEU A 196 -13.11 30.51 -46.76
CA LEU A 196 -13.98 29.39 -46.41
C LEU A 196 -13.69 28.18 -47.31
N LYS A 197 -13.71 28.37 -48.62
CA LYS A 197 -13.44 27.26 -49.56
C LYS A 197 -11.98 26.82 -49.50
N MET A 198 -11.05 27.73 -49.22
CA MET A 198 -9.65 27.38 -48.99
C MET A 198 -9.50 26.45 -47.78
N SER A 199 -10.11 26.77 -46.63
CA SER A 199 -10.09 25.92 -45.44
C SER A 199 -10.75 24.56 -45.68
N ILE A 200 -11.90 24.52 -46.37
CA ILE A 200 -12.54 23.24 -46.74
C ILE A 200 -11.62 22.43 -47.67
N SER A 201 -10.95 23.08 -48.62
CA SER A 201 -10.04 22.43 -49.57
C SER A 201 -8.85 21.79 -48.87
N CYS A 202 -8.28 22.48 -47.88
CA CYS A 202 -7.22 21.93 -47.04
C CYS A 202 -7.74 20.77 -46.18
N ALA A 203 -8.92 20.92 -45.56
CA ALA A 203 -9.52 19.90 -44.72
C ALA A 203 -9.86 18.59 -45.47
N VAL A 204 -10.21 18.65 -46.75
CA VAL A 204 -10.39 17.45 -47.61
C VAL A 204 -9.09 16.97 -48.27
N GLY A 205 -7.95 17.60 -47.98
CA GLY A 205 -6.63 17.17 -48.42
C GLY A 205 -6.24 17.60 -49.84
N LEU A 206 -6.92 18.56 -50.46
CA LEU A 206 -6.48 19.09 -51.77
C LEU A 206 -5.13 19.80 -51.66
N SER A 207 -4.85 20.46 -50.53
CA SER A 207 -3.54 21.08 -50.25
C SER A 207 -2.42 20.07 -50.05
N GLU A 208 -2.74 18.78 -49.90
CA GLU A 208 -1.76 17.72 -49.65
C GLU A 208 -1.52 16.85 -50.90
N LYS A 209 -2.15 17.20 -52.02
CA LYS A 209 -1.85 16.60 -53.32
C LYS A 209 -0.42 16.90 -53.70
N ARG A 210 0.23 15.95 -54.35
CA ARG A 210 1.66 15.99 -54.68
C ARG A 210 1.86 15.93 -56.18
N ASP A 211 2.81 16.71 -56.67
CA ASP A 211 3.27 16.62 -58.05
C ASP A 211 4.31 15.49 -58.23
N LEU A 212 4.93 15.43 -59.42
CA LEU A 212 5.95 14.43 -59.76
C LEU A 212 7.26 14.55 -58.95
N TYR A 213 7.48 15.69 -58.28
CA TYR A 213 8.60 15.95 -57.39
C TYR A 213 8.21 15.82 -55.91
N GLU A 214 7.03 15.26 -55.64
CA GLU A 214 6.39 15.17 -54.34
C GLU A 214 6.15 16.54 -53.67
N CYS A 215 6.17 17.64 -54.43
CA CYS A 215 5.89 18.97 -53.91
C CYS A 215 4.37 19.15 -53.71
N THR A 216 3.99 19.70 -52.56
CA THR A 216 2.62 20.17 -52.30
C THR A 216 2.39 21.55 -52.93
N PRO A 217 1.14 22.00 -53.09
CA PRO A 217 0.82 23.38 -53.48
C PRO A 217 1.53 24.44 -52.63
N LEU A 218 1.76 24.18 -51.33
CA LEU A 218 2.51 25.11 -50.47
C LEU A 218 3.98 25.22 -50.91
N ILE A 219 4.64 24.09 -51.14
CA ILE A 219 6.05 24.07 -51.58
C ILE A 219 6.17 24.78 -52.93
N GLN A 220 5.24 24.52 -53.86
CA GLN A 220 5.21 25.19 -55.16
C GLN A 220 4.97 26.71 -55.04
N ALA A 221 4.01 27.14 -54.21
CA ALA A 221 3.76 28.56 -53.97
C ALA A 221 5.01 29.28 -53.42
N CYS A 222 5.71 28.66 -52.46
CA CYS A 222 6.96 29.20 -51.91
C CYS A 222 8.07 29.26 -52.97
N MET A 223 8.25 28.21 -53.78
CA MET A 223 9.22 28.19 -54.88
C MET A 223 8.91 29.26 -55.94
N MET A 224 7.62 29.55 -56.17
CA MET A 224 7.16 30.62 -57.05
C MET A 224 7.20 32.00 -56.40
N GLY A 225 7.44 32.12 -55.09
CA GLY A 225 7.44 33.38 -54.36
C GLY A 225 6.05 34.00 -54.25
N ASP A 226 5.00 33.19 -54.38
CA ASP A 226 3.60 33.63 -54.33
C ASP A 226 3.14 33.81 -52.88
N PHE A 227 3.36 35.01 -52.35
CA PHE A 227 3.07 35.33 -50.96
C PHE A 227 1.59 35.21 -50.61
N GLN A 228 0.69 35.70 -51.47
CA GLN A 228 -0.75 35.63 -51.24
C GLN A 228 -1.22 34.18 -51.19
N PHE A 229 -0.78 33.35 -52.14
CA PHE A 229 -1.18 31.95 -52.16
C PHE A 229 -0.58 31.14 -51.00
N THR A 230 0.69 31.38 -50.68
CA THR A 230 1.35 30.81 -49.50
C THR A 230 0.57 31.15 -48.22
N LYS A 231 0.16 32.41 -48.05
CA LYS A 231 -0.63 32.86 -46.91
C LYS A 231 -1.99 32.16 -46.85
N SER A 232 -2.73 32.12 -47.96
CA SER A 232 -4.04 31.46 -48.01
C SER A 232 -3.96 29.96 -47.66
N LEU A 233 -2.92 29.25 -48.14
CA LEU A 233 -2.73 27.83 -47.82
C LEU A 233 -2.42 27.62 -46.33
N ILE A 234 -1.55 28.43 -45.74
CA ILE A 234 -1.20 28.35 -44.31
C ILE A 234 -2.42 28.67 -43.43
N GLU A 235 -3.15 29.75 -43.74
CA GLU A 235 -4.40 30.11 -43.04
C GLU A 235 -5.49 29.05 -43.23
N GLY A 236 -5.47 28.34 -44.38
CA GLY A 236 -6.34 27.21 -44.69
C GLY A 236 -6.05 25.94 -43.89
N GLY A 237 -4.86 25.83 -43.29
CA GLY A 237 -4.47 24.68 -42.45
C GLY A 237 -3.79 23.53 -43.20
N CYS A 238 -3.11 23.80 -44.33
CA CYS A 238 -2.29 22.78 -45.00
C CYS A 238 -1.12 22.29 -44.11
N ASP A 239 -0.55 21.12 -44.42
CA ASP A 239 0.65 20.62 -43.75
C ASP A 239 1.89 21.45 -44.15
N ARG A 240 2.23 22.42 -43.30
CA ARG A 240 3.42 23.26 -43.47
C ARG A 240 4.76 22.51 -43.33
N ASN A 241 4.74 21.30 -42.79
CA ASN A 241 5.95 20.50 -42.58
C ASN A 241 6.18 19.48 -43.71
N ALA A 242 5.30 19.45 -44.72
CA ALA A 242 5.48 18.60 -45.88
C ALA A 242 6.84 18.86 -46.56
N ILE A 243 7.49 17.78 -46.98
CA ILE A 243 8.75 17.81 -47.73
C ILE A 243 8.55 17.29 -49.14
N SER A 244 9.36 17.78 -50.08
CA SER A 244 9.47 17.27 -51.44
C SER A 244 10.31 16.00 -51.51
N LYS A 245 10.43 15.42 -52.70
CA LYS A 245 11.28 14.25 -52.99
C LYS A 245 12.76 14.47 -52.67
N LEU A 246 13.20 15.74 -52.68
CA LEU A 246 14.57 16.14 -52.33
C LEU A 246 14.73 16.44 -50.83
N GLY A 247 13.69 16.22 -50.02
CA GLY A 247 13.70 16.53 -48.59
C GLY A 247 13.52 18.02 -48.26
N ASN A 248 13.20 18.86 -49.26
CA ASN A 248 13.04 20.30 -49.05
C ASN A 248 11.61 20.63 -48.59
N ASN A 249 11.47 21.36 -47.49
CA ASN A 249 10.19 21.93 -47.07
C ASN A 249 9.98 23.34 -47.67
N CYS A 250 8.82 23.94 -47.37
CA CYS A 250 8.45 25.26 -47.87
C CYS A 250 9.45 26.38 -47.50
N LEU A 251 10.09 26.30 -46.33
CA LEU A 251 11.08 27.29 -45.88
C LEU A 251 12.39 27.18 -46.67
N VAL A 252 12.87 25.95 -46.88
CA VAL A 252 14.11 25.72 -47.64
C VAL A 252 13.95 26.22 -49.07
N VAL A 253 12.85 25.89 -49.75
CA VAL A 253 12.65 26.35 -51.14
C VAL A 253 12.44 27.86 -51.24
N ALA A 254 11.81 28.49 -50.24
CA ALA A 254 11.65 29.94 -50.21
C ALA A 254 12.99 30.68 -50.04
N SER A 255 13.99 30.06 -49.41
CA SER A 255 15.32 30.67 -49.19
C SER A 255 16.23 30.65 -50.42
N LEU A 256 15.87 29.91 -51.46
CA LEU A 256 16.66 29.79 -52.70
C LEU A 256 16.32 30.88 -53.73
N LYS A 257 15.42 31.81 -53.37
CA LYS A 257 14.88 32.85 -54.22
C LYS A 257 15.22 34.23 -53.67
#